data_AF-A0A925NPZ1-F1
#
_entry.id   AF-A0A925NPZ1-F1
#
_cell.length_a   1.000
_cell.length_b   1.000
_cell.length_c   1.000
_cell.angle_alpha   90.00
_cell.angle_beta   90.00
_cell.angle_gamma   90.00
#
_symmetry.space_group_name_H-M   'P 1'
#
loop_
_entity.id
_entity.type
_entity.pdbx_description
1 polymer ?
#
loop_
_entity_poly.entity_id
_entity_poly.type
_entity_poly.pdbx_seq_one_letter_code
_entity_poly.pdbx_strand_id
1 'polypeptide(L)'
;MPRTSKKTNALNHSQIPKCPTGIKGFDEVTEGGLPKNRTTLISGSAGTGKTLLGIDFLINGAINYNEPGIFMSFEETEDEIYKDVASLNLDLKELVSQKKIVVEHVILERKDIQQSDFNLEGLLIRLADSIDSIGAKRVVI
;
A
#
# COMPACT_ATOMS: atom_id res chain seq x y z
N MET A 1 -0.52 48.01 32.21
CA MET A 1 0.14 46.77 32.68
C MET A 1 -0.20 45.64 31.73
N PRO A 2 0.75 45.05 30.98
CA PRO A 2 0.43 43.93 30.10
C PRO A 2 0.42 42.63 30.91
N ARG A 3 -0.70 41.89 30.87
CA ARG A 3 -0.78 40.51 31.38
C ARG A 3 -0.11 39.59 30.35
N THR A 4 1.01 39.04 30.77
CA THR A 4 1.80 37.94 30.21
C THR A 4 1.01 36.96 29.34
N SER A 5 1.46 36.82 28.08
CA SER A 5 1.20 35.67 27.21
C SER A 5 1.69 34.39 27.89
N LYS A 6 0.77 33.50 28.25
CA LYS A 6 1.10 32.12 28.57
C LYS A 6 1.48 31.44 27.26
N LYS A 7 2.78 31.27 27.01
CA LYS A 7 3.27 30.27 26.07
C LYS A 7 2.85 28.90 26.60
N THR A 8 1.77 28.36 26.06
CA THR A 8 1.43 26.95 26.24
C THR A 8 2.55 26.16 25.57
N ASN A 9 3.40 25.51 26.37
CA ASN A 9 4.30 24.47 25.89
C ASN A 9 3.43 23.37 25.28
N ALA A 10 3.17 23.45 23.98
CA ALA A 10 2.63 22.34 23.23
C ALA A 10 3.67 21.22 23.33
N LEU A 11 3.23 20.07 23.86
CA LEU A 11 4.00 18.85 23.94
C LEU A 11 4.61 18.60 22.55
N ASN A 12 5.93 18.63 22.45
CA ASN A 12 6.66 18.19 21.27
C ASN A 12 6.46 16.66 21.14
N HIS A 13 5.26 16.25 20.74
CA HIS A 13 5.05 14.92 20.20
C HIS A 13 5.80 14.91 18.87
N SER A 14 6.88 14.14 18.79
CA SER A 14 7.54 13.82 17.53
C SER A 14 6.49 13.35 16.54
N GLN A 15 6.12 14.20 15.57
CA GLN A 15 5.12 13.86 14.58
C GLN A 15 5.63 12.66 13.78
N ILE A 16 4.78 11.63 13.68
CA ILE A 16 5.10 10.43 12.91
C ILE A 16 5.13 10.84 11.43
N PRO A 17 6.24 10.62 10.69
CA PRO A 17 6.29 10.93 9.27
C PRO A 17 5.17 10.21 8.51
N LYS A 18 4.54 10.90 7.57
CA LYS A 18 3.47 10.34 6.74
C LYS A 18 3.93 10.07 5.30
N CYS A 19 3.21 9.18 4.65
CA CYS A 19 3.30 8.82 3.25
C CYS A 19 1.97 9.23 2.60
N PRO A 20 1.95 10.33 1.82
CA PRO A 20 0.76 10.76 1.09
C PRO A 20 0.24 9.63 0.20
N THR A 21 -1.05 9.36 0.27
CA THR A 21 -1.68 8.33 -0.54
C THR A 21 -1.99 8.83 -1.93
N GLY A 22 -2.28 10.12 -2.09
CA GLY A 22 -2.81 10.72 -3.32
C GLY A 22 -4.31 10.46 -3.54
N ILE A 23 -4.96 9.75 -2.63
CA ILE A 23 -6.39 9.43 -2.70
C ILE A 23 -7.17 10.63 -2.15
N LYS A 24 -8.03 11.19 -3.01
CA LYS A 24 -8.83 12.38 -2.69
C LYS A 24 -9.68 12.15 -1.43
N GLY A 25 -9.57 13.06 -0.46
CA GLY A 25 -10.29 13.00 0.81
C GLY A 25 -9.56 12.18 1.88
N PHE A 26 -8.76 11.18 1.49
CA PHE A 26 -8.13 10.27 2.44
C PHE A 26 -6.94 10.92 3.15
N ASP A 27 -6.10 11.64 2.41
CA ASP A 27 -4.95 12.35 2.97
C ASP A 27 -5.40 13.49 3.89
N GLU A 28 -6.54 14.14 3.61
CA GLU A 28 -7.14 15.14 4.50
C GLU A 28 -7.65 14.51 5.80
N VAL A 29 -8.33 13.36 5.73
CA VAL A 29 -8.84 12.63 6.91
C VAL A 29 -7.70 12.10 7.78
N THR A 30 -6.59 11.69 7.16
CA THR A 30 -5.45 11.07 7.86
C THR A 30 -4.34 12.08 8.23
N GLU A 31 -4.55 13.36 7.94
CA GLU A 31 -3.61 14.46 8.19
C GLU A 31 -2.24 14.23 7.52
N GLY A 32 -2.25 13.88 6.24
CA GLY A 32 -1.06 13.74 5.39
C GLY A 32 -0.76 12.33 4.90
N GLY A 33 -1.69 11.38 5.08
CA GLY A 33 -1.59 10.03 4.56
C GLY A 33 -1.24 8.97 5.61
N LEU A 34 -0.71 7.84 5.14
CA LEU A 34 -0.40 6.67 5.97
C LEU A 34 0.90 6.87 6.76
N PRO A 35 1.05 6.31 7.97
CA PRO A 35 2.33 6.36 8.68
C PRO A 35 3.46 5.72 7.86
N LYS A 36 4.52 6.49 7.59
CA LYS A 36 5.65 6.03 6.77
C LYS A 36 6.42 4.91 7.47
N ASN A 37 6.90 3.93 6.69
CA ASN A 37 7.66 2.76 7.16
C ASN A 37 6.88 1.91 8.19
N ARG A 38 5.56 1.86 8.08
CA ARG A 38 4.69 1.06 8.94
C ARG A 38 3.58 0.42 8.11
N THR A 39 3.06 -0.71 8.62
CA THR A 39 1.91 -1.38 8.03
C THR A 39 0.62 -0.71 8.48
N THR A 40 -0.30 -0.50 7.52
CA THR A 40 -1.67 -0.09 7.79
C THR A 40 -2.61 -1.23 7.44
N LEU A 41 -3.44 -1.66 8.38
CA LEU A 41 -4.49 -2.64 8.12
C LEU A 41 -5.75 -1.94 7.61
N ILE A 42 -6.27 -2.40 6.47
CA ILE A 42 -7.53 -1.92 5.89
C ILE A 42 -8.50 -3.08 5.92
N SER A 43 -9.58 -2.94 6.67
CA SER A 43 -10.57 -4.00 6.90
C SER A 43 -11.97 -3.52 6.53
N GLY A 44 -12.78 -4.45 6.02
CA GLY A 44 -14.14 -4.20 5.58
C GLY A 44 -14.75 -5.43 4.90
N SER A 45 -16.07 -5.48 4.83
CA SER A 45 -16.82 -6.55 4.18
C SER A 45 -16.46 -6.75 2.71
N ALA A 46 -16.91 -7.84 2.10
CA ALA A 46 -16.79 -8.02 0.65
C ALA A 46 -17.42 -6.83 -0.10
N GLY A 47 -16.75 -6.36 -1.17
CA GLY A 47 -17.24 -5.24 -1.97
C GLY A 47 -17.03 -3.83 -1.40
N THR A 48 -16.36 -3.66 -0.25
CA THR A 48 -16.09 -2.31 0.31
C THR A 48 -14.94 -1.56 -0.36
N GLY A 49 -14.36 -2.09 -1.44
CA GLY A 49 -13.31 -1.42 -2.21
C GLY A 49 -11.88 -1.54 -1.65
N LYS A 50 -11.57 -2.57 -0.85
CA LYS A 50 -10.23 -2.79 -0.27
C LYS A 50 -9.14 -2.93 -1.34
N THR A 51 -9.33 -3.86 -2.28
CA THR A 51 -8.45 -4.09 -3.42
C THR A 51 -8.23 -2.78 -4.19
N LEU A 52 -9.32 -2.09 -4.51
CA LEU A 52 -9.26 -0.83 -5.24
C LEU A 52 -8.46 0.25 -4.50
N LEU A 53 -8.70 0.45 -3.21
CA LEU A 53 -7.98 1.44 -2.43
C LEU A 53 -6.47 1.13 -2.37
N GLY A 54 -6.10 -0.15 -2.24
CA GLY A 54 -4.71 -0.59 -2.31
C GLY A 54 -4.05 -0.28 -3.66
N ILE A 55 -4.74 -0.60 -4.76
CA ILE A 55 -4.23 -0.33 -6.11
C ILE A 55 -4.10 1.17 -6.37
N ASP A 56 -5.11 1.96 -6.00
CA ASP A 56 -5.10 3.42 -6.16
C ASP A 56 -3.94 4.06 -5.36
N PHE A 57 -3.66 3.54 -4.16
CA PHE A 57 -2.48 3.94 -3.37
C PHE A 57 -1.15 3.68 -4.09
N LEU A 58 -1.01 2.54 -4.79
CA LEU A 58 0.19 2.22 -5.57
C LEU A 58 0.30 3.06 -6.84
N ILE A 59 -0.80 3.22 -7.58
CA ILE A 59 -0.85 4.01 -8.82
C ILE A 59 -0.50 5.48 -8.53
N ASN A 60 -1.11 6.07 -7.51
CA ASN A 60 -0.77 7.43 -7.09
C ASN A 60 0.69 7.54 -6.62
N GLY A 61 1.21 6.51 -5.94
CA GLY A 61 2.63 6.41 -5.59
C GLY A 61 3.55 6.48 -6.80
N ALA A 62 3.29 5.63 -7.79
CA ALA A 62 4.07 5.54 -9.01
C ALA A 62 3.99 6.82 -9.85
N ILE A 63 2.81 7.41 -10.00
CA ILE A 63 2.58 8.55 -10.90
C ILE A 63 2.97 9.87 -10.24
N ASN A 64 2.50 10.13 -9.01
CA ASN A 64 2.62 11.45 -8.39
C ASN A 64 3.89 11.62 -7.55
N TYR A 65 4.47 10.52 -7.06
CA TYR A 65 5.59 10.54 -6.13
C TYR A 65 6.83 9.80 -6.64
N ASN A 66 6.74 9.17 -7.83
CA ASN A 66 7.80 8.33 -8.38
C ASN A 66 8.27 7.26 -7.39
N GLU A 67 7.31 6.66 -6.68
CA GLU A 67 7.50 5.63 -5.67
C GLU A 67 6.97 4.29 -6.21
N PRO A 68 7.84 3.40 -6.72
CA PRO A 68 7.41 2.12 -7.27
C PRO A 68 6.71 1.24 -6.22
N GLY A 69 5.81 0.40 -6.69
CA GLY A 69 4.87 -0.33 -5.84
C GLY A 69 4.79 -1.83 -6.12
N ILE A 70 4.46 -2.62 -5.11
CA ILE A 70 4.12 -4.04 -5.27
C ILE A 70 2.69 -4.27 -4.80
N PHE A 71 1.92 -4.97 -5.62
CA PHE A 71 0.63 -5.54 -5.27
C PHE A 71 0.76 -7.06 -5.21
N MET A 72 0.75 -7.63 -4.02
CA MET A 72 0.76 -9.07 -3.80
C MET A 72 -0.68 -9.51 -3.48
N SER A 73 -1.24 -10.41 -4.28
CA SER A 73 -2.61 -10.90 -4.16
C SER A 73 -2.63 -12.38 -3.80
N PHE A 74 -3.57 -12.79 -2.94
CA PHE A 74 -3.79 -14.20 -2.58
C PHE A 74 -5.10 -14.79 -3.12
N GLU A 75 -6.00 -13.94 -3.63
CA GLU A 75 -7.33 -14.35 -4.09
C GLU A 75 -7.51 -14.08 -5.58
N GLU A 76 -7.13 -12.87 -6.03
CA GLU A 76 -7.36 -12.40 -7.40
C GLU A 76 -6.08 -12.58 -8.25
N THR A 77 -6.25 -13.12 -9.45
CA THR A 77 -5.17 -13.26 -10.43
C THR A 77 -4.77 -11.90 -11.02
N GLU A 78 -3.56 -11.83 -11.57
CA GLU A 78 -3.07 -10.61 -12.26
C GLU A 78 -4.05 -10.15 -13.35
N ASP A 79 -4.58 -11.07 -14.15
CA ASP A 79 -5.52 -10.75 -15.24
C ASP A 79 -6.86 -10.23 -14.75
N GLU A 80 -7.36 -10.70 -13.60
CA GLU A 80 -8.57 -10.17 -12.95
C GLU A 80 -8.32 -8.75 -12.48
N ILE A 81 -7.22 -8.53 -11.76
CA ILE A 81 -6.81 -7.21 -11.28
C ILE A 81 -6.67 -6.22 -12.46
N TYR A 82 -6.02 -6.63 -13.56
CA TYR A 82 -5.88 -5.76 -14.73
C TYR A 82 -7.23 -5.37 -15.34
N LYS A 83 -8.20 -6.28 -15.40
CA LYS A 83 -9.54 -5.99 -15.93
C LYS A 83 -10.29 -5.02 -15.03
N ASP A 84 -10.24 -5.26 -13.72
CA ASP A 84 -10.94 -4.42 -12.74
C ASP A 84 -10.40 -3.00 -12.73
N VAL A 85 -9.08 -2.84 -12.79
CA VAL A 85 -8.44 -1.52 -12.84
C VAL A 85 -8.69 -0.81 -14.17
N ALA A 86 -8.67 -1.54 -15.29
CA ALA A 86 -9.02 -0.97 -16.59
C ALA A 86 -10.46 -0.45 -16.64
N SER A 87 -11.38 -1.08 -15.89
CA SER A 87 -12.78 -0.60 -15.78
C SER A 87 -12.91 0.79 -15.15
N LEU A 88 -11.85 1.26 -14.47
CA LEU A 88 -11.78 2.56 -13.81
C LEU A 88 -10.99 3.61 -14.63
N ASN A 89 -10.66 3.29 -15.89
CA ASN A 89 -9.83 4.12 -16.78
C ASN A 89 -8.40 4.35 -16.27
N LEU A 90 -7.87 3.38 -15.51
CA LEU A 90 -6.50 3.37 -15.05
C LEU A 90 -5.70 2.32 -15.83
N ASP A 91 -4.51 2.67 -16.29
CA ASP A 91 -3.64 1.77 -17.05
C ASP A 91 -2.55 1.15 -16.17
N LEU A 92 -2.94 0.12 -15.42
CA LEU A 92 -2.02 -0.63 -14.58
C LEU A 92 -0.99 -1.41 -15.41
N LYS A 93 -1.37 -1.90 -16.61
CA LYS A 93 -0.46 -2.67 -17.47
C LYS A 93 0.71 -1.82 -17.95
N GLU A 94 0.47 -0.55 -18.25
CA GLU A 94 1.55 0.38 -18.60
C GLU A 94 2.49 0.66 -17.42
N LEU A 95 1.97 0.77 -16.20
CA LEU A 95 2.83 0.93 -15.02
C LEU A 95 3.67 -0.32 -14.74
N VAL A 96 3.15 -1.50 -15.05
CA VAL A 96 3.89 -2.76 -14.98
C VAL A 96 4.95 -2.84 -16.07
N SER A 97 4.63 -2.46 -17.31
CA SER A 97 5.59 -2.45 -18.43
C SER A 97 6.79 -1.52 -18.15
N GLN A 98 6.53 -0.40 -17.47
CA GLN A 98 7.54 0.57 -17.02
C GLN A 98 8.31 0.16 -15.76
N LYS A 99 8.04 -1.02 -15.18
CA LYS A 99 8.59 -1.48 -13.90
C LYS A 99 8.33 -0.51 -12.73
N LYS A 100 7.22 0.23 -12.78
CA LYS A 100 6.78 1.09 -11.68
C LYS A 100 5.88 0.35 -10.71
N ILE A 101 5.16 -0.66 -11.18
CA ILE A 101 4.36 -1.55 -10.36
C ILE A 101 4.68 -3.00 -10.70
N VAL A 102 4.75 -3.85 -9.69
CA VAL A 102 4.74 -5.31 -9.85
C VAL A 102 3.42 -5.82 -9.27
N VAL A 103 2.73 -6.68 -10.00
CA VAL A 103 1.53 -7.38 -9.53
C VAL A 103 1.89 -8.86 -9.47
N GLU A 104 1.71 -9.47 -8.32
CA GLU A 104 2.02 -10.89 -8.12
C GLU A 104 0.87 -11.61 -7.47
N HIS A 105 0.39 -12.67 -8.12
CA HIS A 105 -0.54 -13.59 -7.51
C HIS A 105 0.21 -14.74 -6.79
N VAL A 106 -0.17 -14.99 -5.54
CA VAL A 106 0.41 -16.01 -4.67
C VAL A 106 -0.66 -17.03 -4.31
N ILE A 107 -0.46 -18.27 -4.75
CA ILE A 107 -1.34 -19.38 -4.41
C ILE A 107 -0.85 -19.99 -3.09
N LEU A 108 -1.69 -19.95 -2.05
CA LEU A 108 -1.45 -20.67 -0.81
C LEU A 108 -1.96 -22.10 -0.95
N GLU A 109 -1.09 -23.09 -0.83
CA GLU A 109 -1.52 -24.48 -0.82
C GLU A 109 -2.04 -24.87 0.57
N ARG A 110 -2.97 -25.83 0.64
CA ARG A 110 -3.53 -26.29 1.92
C ARG A 110 -2.47 -26.80 2.91
N LYS A 111 -1.35 -27.31 2.40
CA LYS A 111 -0.20 -27.76 3.21
C LYS A 111 0.45 -26.60 3.98
N ASP A 112 0.36 -25.37 3.45
CA ASP A 112 0.92 -24.16 4.05
C ASP A 112 0.04 -23.64 5.20
N ILE A 113 -1.24 -24.04 5.22
CA ILE A 113 -2.27 -23.59 6.18
C ILE A 113 -2.47 -24.60 7.33
N GLN A 114 -2.22 -25.90 7.09
CA GLN A 114 -2.53 -26.99 8.03
C GLN A 114 -1.38 -27.42 8.95
N GLN A 115 -0.15 -26.91 8.76
CA GLN A 115 0.92 -27.13 9.73
C GLN A 115 0.78 -26.18 10.92
N SER A 116 1.15 -26.63 12.12
CA SER A 116 1.22 -25.80 13.32
C SER A 116 2.14 -24.58 13.15
N ASP A 117 3.09 -24.67 12.22
CA ASP A 117 3.99 -23.61 11.81
C ASP A 117 3.65 -23.18 10.37
N PHE A 118 2.93 -22.07 10.23
CA PHE A 118 2.66 -21.44 8.94
C PHE A 118 4.00 -20.95 8.35
N ASN A 119 4.51 -21.57 7.28
CA ASN A 119 5.81 -21.18 6.72
C ASN A 119 5.67 -19.98 5.77
N LEU A 120 5.86 -18.77 6.32
CA LEU A 120 5.87 -17.52 5.56
C LEU A 120 7.25 -17.16 4.98
N GLU A 121 8.29 -17.95 5.25
CA GLU A 121 9.66 -17.58 4.89
C GLU A 121 9.83 -17.48 3.37
N GLY A 122 9.28 -18.43 2.61
CA GLY A 122 9.29 -18.38 1.15
C GLY A 122 8.54 -17.16 0.59
N LEU A 123 7.44 -16.76 1.23
CA LEU A 123 6.67 -15.58 0.84
C LEU A 123 7.46 -14.29 1.10
N LEU A 124 8.12 -14.20 2.26
CA LEU A 124 8.94 -13.05 2.61
C LEU A 124 10.17 -12.92 1.71
N ILE A 125 10.82 -14.04 1.35
CA ILE A 125 11.93 -14.05 0.39
C ILE A 125 11.45 -13.56 -0.98
N ARG A 126 10.32 -14.08 -1.46
CA ARG A 126 9.73 -13.66 -2.73
C ARG A 126 9.39 -12.17 -2.71
N LEU A 127 8.72 -11.69 -1.66
CA LEU A 127 8.40 -10.27 -1.52
C LEU A 127 9.67 -9.41 -1.49
N ALA A 128 10.71 -9.82 -0.77
CA ALA A 128 11.98 -9.09 -0.71
C ALA A 128 12.65 -8.99 -2.08
N ASP A 129 12.71 -10.10 -2.84
CA ASP A 129 13.24 -10.12 -4.21
C ASP A 129 12.44 -9.17 -5.12
N SER A 130 11.12 -9.20 -5.05
CA SER A 130 10.26 -8.29 -5.81
C SER A 130 10.49 -6.83 -5.41
N ILE A 131 10.67 -6.51 -4.12
CA ILE A 131 11.00 -5.15 -3.64
C ILE A 131 12.30 -4.68 -4.26
N ASP A 132 13.34 -5.50 -4.25
CA ASP A 132 14.65 -5.15 -4.76
C ASP A 132 14.66 -5.01 -6.30
N SER A 133 13.87 -5.82 -7.00
CA SER A 133 13.80 -5.84 -8.47
C SER A 133 13.37 -4.52 -9.12
N ILE A 134 12.53 -3.74 -8.42
CA ILE A 134 12.01 -2.43 -8.88
C ILE A 134 12.34 -1.29 -7.92
N GLY A 135 13.06 -1.56 -6.82
CA GLY A 135 13.32 -0.59 -5.76
C GLY A 135 12.06 -0.07 -5.09
N ALA A 136 11.09 -0.96 -4.86
CA ALA A 136 9.75 -0.62 -4.38
C ALA A 136 9.79 0.20 -3.08
N LYS A 137 8.89 1.17 -2.98
CA LYS A 137 8.68 2.02 -1.80
C LYS A 137 7.33 1.77 -1.14
N ARG A 138 6.38 1.18 -1.88
CA ARG A 138 5.02 0.88 -1.42
C ARG A 138 4.72 -0.59 -1.65
N VAL A 139 4.05 -1.22 -0.70
CA VAL A 139 3.64 -2.62 -0.79
C VAL A 139 2.19 -2.73 -0.32
N VAL A 140 1.39 -3.46 -1.08
CA VAL A 140 0.03 -3.89 -0.74
C VAL A 140 0.01 -5.41 -0.80
N ILE A 141 -0.61 -6.02 0.21
CA ILE A 141 -0.73 -7.46 0.47
C ILE A 141 -2.20 -7.75 0.71
#